data_AF-A0A3D0JM96-F1
#
_entry.id   AF-A0A3D0JM96-F1
#
_cell.length_a   1.000
_cell.length_b   1.000
_cell.length_c   1.000
_cell.angle_alpha   90.00
_cell.angle_beta   90.00
_cell.angle_gamma   90.00
#
_symmetry.space_group_name_H-M   'P 1'
#
loop_
_entity.id
_entity.type
_entity.pdbx_description
1 polymer ?
#
loop_
_entity_poly.entity_id
_entity_poly.type
_entity_poly.pdbx_seq_one_letter_code
_entity_poly.pdbx_strand_id
1 'polypeptide(L)'
;LRIGELQLPLSYHFEPNHPRDGVTLRVPAPLLPQLQPERLEWLVPGLLEAKCIALVRGLPKALRKNFVPVPDFVGAALDKLVFGQGSLPQALGQELLRMTGARVSDEAWAEAAESLENHLKMNIEVVDARGKFLGEGRDLAELTARFAEASQAALAIPQQSDKPKAVEAKAFAEVAEKAQQKIAGLSMTVYPALVEEAGVVKEGRFPTQAEADFQHRRALQRLLLQQLAEQAKFLRGKLPGLTELGLLYRDIGRVEALVEDILLASLDACILEGEATLPRDGAALAQLAGRKRGDWTAHAERIARLVLEILKLNHGLQKRFKGKIDLAQAMALNDIKQQLANLVYAGFVRETPGEWLKEIPRYLKAIEQRLDKVGAQVQRDRVWAGELTGYWEQYQARAAKHAQEGKRDPQLTLYRWMLEEYRVSLFAQQLGTKMAVSDKRLSKQWTLVEA
;
A
#
# COMPACT_ATOMS: atom_id res chain seq x y z
N LEU A 1 24.41 -11.19 7.63
CA LEU A 1 23.36 -11.38 6.61
C LEU A 1 23.50 -10.30 5.55
N ARG A 2 23.56 -10.66 4.26
CA ARG A 2 23.57 -9.68 3.16
C ARG A 2 22.16 -9.56 2.58
N ILE A 3 21.61 -8.35 2.53
CA ILE A 3 20.31 -8.03 1.93
C ILE A 3 20.52 -6.82 1.03
N GLY A 4 20.51 -7.01 -0.29
CA GLY A 4 20.94 -5.97 -1.23
C GLY A 4 22.37 -5.49 -0.94
N GLU A 5 22.50 -4.19 -0.65
CA GLU A 5 23.74 -3.52 -0.27
C GLU A 5 24.04 -3.60 1.24
N LEU A 6 23.06 -4.01 2.05
CA LEU A 6 23.17 -4.04 3.51
C LEU A 6 23.95 -5.28 3.97
N GLN A 7 24.84 -5.07 4.95
CA GLN A 7 25.47 -6.15 5.72
C GLN A 7 25.05 -6.02 7.18
N LEU A 8 24.21 -6.96 7.63
CA LEU A 8 23.62 -6.95 8.96
C LEU A 8 24.21 -8.05 9.86
N PRO A 9 24.54 -7.76 11.12
CA PRO A 9 25.07 -8.76 12.03
C PRO A 9 24.01 -9.81 12.41
N LEU A 10 24.47 -11.06 12.50
CA LEU A 10 23.69 -12.19 13.02
C LEU A 10 24.31 -12.64 14.34
N SER A 11 23.48 -13.06 15.27
CA SER A 11 23.86 -13.81 16.47
C SER A 11 23.02 -15.08 16.55
N TYR A 12 23.52 -16.09 17.24
CA TYR A 12 22.82 -17.34 17.47
C TYR A 12 22.80 -17.63 18.97
N HIS A 13 21.63 -17.96 19.49
CA HIS A 13 21.43 -18.37 20.87
C HIS A 13 20.83 -19.76 20.87
N PHE A 14 21.43 -20.69 21.61
CA PHE A 14 20.92 -22.05 21.74
C PHE A 14 20.43 -22.27 23.16
N GLU A 15 19.11 -22.19 23.33
CA GLU A 15 18.46 -22.46 24.60
C GLU A 15 17.01 -22.86 24.31
N PRO A 16 16.70 -24.17 24.29
CA PRO A 16 15.39 -24.66 23.92
C PRO A 16 14.27 -23.99 24.73
N ASN A 17 13.23 -23.53 24.03
CA ASN A 17 12.08 -22.77 24.56
C ASN A 17 12.37 -21.33 25.03
N HIS A 18 13.62 -20.85 24.95
CA HIS A 18 13.92 -19.45 25.21
C HIS A 18 13.36 -18.57 24.07
N PRO A 19 12.78 -17.39 24.33
CA PRO A 19 12.23 -16.52 23.28
C PRO A 19 13.23 -16.15 22.16
N ARG A 20 14.51 -15.99 22.54
CA ARG A 20 15.63 -15.69 21.64
C ARG A 20 16.29 -16.92 21.00
N ASP A 21 15.81 -18.14 21.28
CA ASP A 21 16.36 -19.35 20.68
C ASP A 21 16.39 -19.24 19.15
N GLY A 22 17.48 -19.72 18.55
CA GLY A 22 17.74 -19.62 17.12
C GLY A 22 18.54 -18.39 16.71
N VAL A 23 18.34 -17.97 15.45
CA VAL A 23 19.10 -16.89 14.81
C VAL A 23 18.45 -15.54 15.08
N THR A 24 19.23 -14.57 15.55
CA THR A 24 18.83 -13.18 15.71
C THR A 24 19.59 -12.26 14.75
N LEU A 25 18.84 -11.54 13.92
CA LEU A 25 19.30 -10.46 13.06
C LEU A 25 19.17 -9.12 13.78
N ARG A 26 20.28 -8.41 13.97
CA ARG A 26 20.26 -7.09 14.60
C ARG A 26 20.20 -5.98 13.56
N VAL A 27 19.18 -5.12 13.67
CA VAL A 27 18.78 -4.15 12.63
C VAL A 27 18.44 -2.80 13.25
N PRO A 28 19.06 -1.70 12.81
CA PRO A 28 18.60 -0.35 13.16
C PRO A 28 17.18 -0.10 12.66
N ALA A 29 16.34 0.56 13.47
CA ALA A 29 14.94 0.83 13.11
C ALA A 29 14.73 1.39 11.68
N PRO A 30 15.55 2.32 11.15
CA PRO A 30 15.45 2.81 9.77
C PRO A 30 15.59 1.76 8.66
N LEU A 31 16.23 0.63 8.95
CA LEU A 31 16.46 -0.43 7.96
C LEU A 31 15.34 -1.46 7.90
N LEU A 32 14.38 -1.45 8.84
CA LEU A 32 13.28 -2.42 8.84
C LEU A 32 12.50 -2.42 7.51
N PRO A 33 12.09 -1.26 6.94
CA PRO A 33 11.39 -1.21 5.64
C PRO A 33 12.22 -1.70 4.45
N GLN A 34 13.55 -1.76 4.58
CA GLN A 34 14.45 -2.23 3.52
C GLN A 34 14.69 -3.74 3.56
N LEU A 35 14.25 -4.43 4.63
CA LEU A 35 14.37 -5.88 4.72
C LEU A 35 13.37 -6.54 3.78
N GLN A 36 13.84 -7.57 3.07
CA GLN A 36 12.98 -8.40 2.23
C GLN A 36 12.46 -9.57 3.07
N PRO A 37 11.15 -9.66 3.36
CA PRO A 37 10.58 -10.74 4.16
C PRO A 37 11.00 -12.12 3.66
N GLU A 38 10.96 -12.32 2.33
CA GLU A 38 11.32 -13.57 1.66
C GLU A 38 12.74 -13.98 2.00
N ARG A 39 13.68 -13.03 2.06
CA ARG A 39 15.05 -13.33 2.43
C ARG A 39 15.17 -13.82 3.87
N LEU A 40 14.34 -13.32 4.79
CA LEU A 40 14.35 -13.75 6.19
C LEU A 40 13.82 -15.18 6.36
N GLU A 41 12.98 -15.66 5.44
CA GLU A 41 12.46 -17.03 5.45
C GLU A 41 13.57 -18.08 5.35
N TRP A 42 14.66 -17.78 4.63
CA TRP A 42 15.78 -18.70 4.43
C TRP A 42 16.70 -18.89 5.64
N LEU A 43 16.56 -18.08 6.69
CA LEU A 43 17.47 -18.09 7.84
C LEU A 43 18.96 -18.06 7.43
N VAL A 44 19.71 -19.04 7.91
CA VAL A 44 21.11 -19.35 7.63
C VAL A 44 21.20 -20.80 7.10
N PRO A 45 22.22 -21.13 6.28
CA PRO A 45 22.32 -22.46 5.66
C PRO A 45 22.26 -23.62 6.66
N GLY A 46 22.85 -23.48 7.84
CA GLY A 46 22.90 -24.53 8.87
C GLY A 46 21.56 -24.89 9.52
N LEU A 47 20.51 -24.07 9.36
CA LEU A 47 19.15 -24.37 9.88
C LEU A 47 18.13 -24.61 8.77
N LEU A 48 18.55 -24.45 7.51
CA LEU A 48 17.63 -24.46 6.38
C LEU A 48 16.95 -25.82 6.20
N GLU A 49 17.71 -26.91 6.29
CA GLU A 49 17.17 -28.27 6.18
C GLU A 49 16.14 -28.57 7.26
N ALA A 50 16.47 -28.30 8.52
CA ALA A 50 15.56 -28.47 9.65
C ALA A 50 14.26 -27.66 9.46
N LYS A 51 14.37 -26.42 8.98
CA LYS A 51 13.21 -25.58 8.66
C LYS A 51 12.35 -26.17 7.55
N CYS A 52 12.95 -26.59 6.43
CA CYS A 52 12.22 -27.19 5.31
C CYS A 52 11.51 -28.49 5.73
N ILE A 53 12.16 -29.34 6.52
CA ILE A 53 11.54 -30.55 7.10
C ILE A 53 10.35 -30.17 7.98
N ALA A 54 10.51 -29.18 8.87
CA ALA A 54 9.43 -28.72 9.74
C ALA A 54 8.24 -28.15 8.96
N LEU A 55 8.51 -27.35 7.91
CA LEU A 55 7.49 -26.82 7.01
C LEU A 55 6.68 -27.94 6.34
N VAL A 56 7.34 -28.93 5.74
CA VAL A 56 6.66 -30.07 5.08
C VAL A 56 5.89 -30.92 6.11
N ARG A 57 6.43 -31.08 7.33
CA ARG A 57 5.73 -31.74 8.44
C ARG A 57 4.54 -30.91 8.95
N GLY A 58 4.55 -29.60 8.81
CA GLY A 58 3.43 -28.72 9.16
C GLY A 58 2.25 -28.86 8.21
N LEU A 59 2.48 -29.27 6.95
CA LEU A 59 1.43 -29.39 5.94
C LEU A 59 0.28 -30.33 6.35
N PRO A 60 -0.97 -30.09 5.87
CA PRO A 60 -2.09 -30.98 6.06
C PRO A 60 -1.77 -32.44 5.71
N LYS A 61 -2.29 -33.39 6.49
CA LYS A 61 -2.01 -34.84 6.33
C LYS A 61 -2.24 -35.34 4.89
N ALA A 62 -3.27 -34.81 4.23
CA ALA A 62 -3.61 -35.16 2.85
C ALA A 62 -2.54 -34.75 1.82
N LEU A 63 -1.80 -33.67 2.07
CA LEU A 63 -0.69 -33.21 1.24
C LEU A 63 0.63 -33.88 1.65
N ARG A 64 0.90 -33.95 2.96
CA ARG A 64 2.14 -34.48 3.54
C ARG A 64 2.46 -35.91 3.10
N LYS A 65 1.44 -36.76 2.91
CA LYS A 65 1.60 -38.16 2.49
C LYS A 65 2.33 -38.33 1.15
N ASN A 66 2.35 -37.30 0.30
CA ASN A 66 3.03 -37.33 -0.99
C ASN A 66 4.55 -37.13 -0.86
N PHE A 67 5.03 -36.71 0.31
CA PHE A 67 6.42 -36.33 0.57
C PHE A 67 7.04 -37.24 1.64
N VAL A 68 6.70 -38.52 1.69
CA VAL A 68 7.22 -39.47 2.68
C VAL A 68 8.23 -40.40 2.00
N PRO A 69 9.48 -40.53 2.50
CA PRO A 69 10.04 -39.90 3.71
C PRO A 69 10.38 -38.41 3.54
N VAL A 70 9.92 -37.56 4.49
CA VAL A 70 10.09 -36.10 4.41
C VAL A 70 11.54 -35.65 4.25
N PRO A 71 12.51 -36.19 5.02
CA PRO A 71 13.92 -35.78 4.87
C PRO A 71 14.47 -35.99 3.46
N ASP A 72 14.11 -37.10 2.80
CA ASP A 72 14.63 -37.45 1.48
C ASP A 72 14.14 -36.46 0.41
N PHE A 73 12.84 -36.14 0.42
CA PHE A 73 12.26 -35.16 -0.50
C PHE A 73 12.81 -33.75 -0.25
N VAL A 74 12.98 -33.36 1.02
CA VAL A 74 13.54 -32.05 1.37
C VAL A 74 15.01 -31.96 0.95
N GLY A 75 15.81 -32.99 1.22
CA GLY A 75 17.22 -33.04 0.78
C GLY A 75 17.34 -32.91 -0.73
N ALA A 76 16.57 -33.71 -1.48
CA ALA A 76 16.55 -33.65 -2.95
C ALA A 76 16.09 -32.28 -3.48
N ALA A 77 15.18 -31.58 -2.78
CA ALA A 77 14.75 -30.24 -3.15
C ALA A 77 15.85 -29.21 -2.89
N LEU A 78 16.47 -29.25 -1.72
CA LEU A 78 17.54 -28.33 -1.32
C LEU A 78 18.73 -28.35 -2.29
N ASP A 79 19.06 -29.51 -2.86
CA ASP A 79 20.10 -29.65 -3.90
C ASP A 79 19.81 -28.86 -5.19
N LYS A 80 18.55 -28.45 -5.40
CA LYS A 80 18.10 -27.67 -6.56
C LYS A 80 17.81 -26.21 -6.23
N LEU A 81 17.63 -25.88 -4.95
CA LEU A 81 17.31 -24.53 -4.52
C LEU A 81 18.54 -23.62 -4.57
N VAL A 82 18.32 -22.38 -5.01
CA VAL A 82 19.33 -21.33 -4.89
C VAL A 82 19.08 -20.56 -3.60
N PHE A 83 20.02 -20.69 -2.65
CA PHE A 83 19.88 -20.11 -1.32
C PHE A 83 19.58 -18.60 -1.34
N GLY A 84 18.51 -18.20 -0.65
CA GLY A 84 18.16 -16.80 -0.45
C GLY A 84 17.49 -16.13 -1.64
N GLN A 85 17.12 -16.87 -2.69
CA GLN A 85 16.41 -16.34 -3.85
C GLN A 85 14.90 -16.60 -3.76
N GLY A 86 14.09 -15.54 -3.75
CA GLY A 86 12.64 -15.62 -3.67
C GLY A 86 12.12 -16.15 -2.34
N SER A 87 10.83 -16.49 -2.29
CA SER A 87 10.18 -17.07 -1.11
C SER A 87 10.58 -18.53 -0.92
N LEU A 88 10.97 -18.91 0.30
CA LEU A 88 11.38 -20.27 0.62
C LEU A 88 10.23 -21.29 0.45
N PRO A 89 9.02 -21.09 1.01
CA PRO A 89 7.90 -21.99 0.79
C PRO A 89 7.54 -22.17 -0.69
N GLN A 90 7.57 -21.09 -1.48
CA GLN A 90 7.27 -21.16 -2.91
C GLN A 90 8.33 -21.95 -3.67
N ALA A 91 9.61 -21.66 -3.44
CA ALA A 91 10.72 -22.35 -4.09
C ALA A 91 10.73 -23.86 -3.72
N LEU A 92 10.53 -24.17 -2.43
CA LEU A 92 10.39 -25.55 -1.96
C LEU A 92 9.18 -26.24 -2.58
N GLY A 93 8.02 -25.58 -2.62
CA GLY A 93 6.81 -26.11 -3.22
C GLY A 93 6.94 -26.39 -4.73
N GLN A 94 7.70 -25.57 -5.46
CA GLN A 94 7.96 -25.80 -6.89
C GLN A 94 8.79 -27.08 -7.11
N GLU A 95 9.84 -27.31 -6.32
CA GLU A 95 10.63 -28.53 -6.46
C GLU A 95 9.86 -29.77 -6.01
N LEU A 96 9.09 -29.69 -4.92
CA LEU A 96 8.23 -30.79 -4.47
C LEU A 96 7.15 -31.13 -5.51
N LEU A 97 6.56 -30.12 -6.16
CA LEU A 97 5.63 -30.30 -7.27
C LEU A 97 6.31 -31.01 -8.45
N ARG A 98 7.54 -30.63 -8.79
CA ARG A 98 8.29 -31.25 -9.89
C ARG A 98 8.59 -32.73 -9.63
N MET A 99 8.84 -33.10 -8.37
CA MET A 99 9.13 -34.48 -7.96
C MET A 99 7.89 -35.38 -7.90
N THR A 100 6.74 -34.83 -7.49
CA THR A 100 5.57 -35.65 -7.09
C THR A 100 4.31 -35.37 -7.90
N GLY A 101 4.23 -34.25 -8.62
CA GLY A 101 3.00 -33.74 -9.21
C GLY A 101 2.00 -33.15 -8.20
N ALA A 102 2.28 -33.19 -6.90
CA ALA A 102 1.40 -32.66 -5.86
C ALA A 102 1.65 -31.15 -5.64
N ARG A 103 0.62 -30.33 -5.84
CA ARG A 103 0.68 -28.89 -5.58
C ARG A 103 0.27 -28.59 -4.13
N VAL A 104 1.09 -27.80 -3.46
CA VAL A 104 0.76 -27.19 -2.16
C VAL A 104 0.27 -25.77 -2.42
N SER A 105 -0.84 -25.37 -1.79
CA SER A 105 -1.38 -24.01 -1.94
C SER A 105 -0.64 -23.03 -1.02
N ASP A 106 -0.73 -21.73 -1.32
CA ASP A 106 -0.07 -20.69 -0.52
C ASP A 106 -0.66 -20.63 0.90
N GLU A 107 -1.95 -20.92 1.06
CA GLU A 107 -2.62 -20.99 2.37
C GLU A 107 -2.04 -22.13 3.22
N ALA A 108 -1.85 -23.30 2.62
CA ALA A 108 -1.26 -24.44 3.32
C ALA A 108 0.21 -24.15 3.74
N TRP A 109 0.95 -23.39 2.94
CA TRP A 109 2.28 -22.93 3.31
C TRP A 109 2.26 -21.89 4.43
N ALA A 110 1.32 -20.95 4.40
CA ALA A 110 1.16 -19.95 5.45
C ALA A 110 0.83 -20.61 6.80
N GLU A 111 -0.14 -21.52 6.84
CA GLU A 111 -0.49 -22.30 8.04
C GLU A 111 0.71 -23.09 8.58
N ALA A 112 1.46 -23.77 7.69
CA ALA A 112 2.67 -24.49 8.09
C ALA A 112 3.73 -23.55 8.67
N ALA A 113 3.95 -22.38 8.07
CA ALA A 113 4.90 -21.38 8.55
C ALA A 113 4.51 -20.80 9.92
N GLU A 114 3.22 -20.59 10.19
CA GLU A 114 2.71 -20.17 11.50
C GLU A 114 3.03 -21.20 12.58
N SER A 115 2.86 -22.48 12.28
CA SER A 115 3.13 -23.59 13.21
C SER A 115 4.62 -23.86 13.49
N LEU A 116 5.54 -23.22 12.77
CA LEU A 116 6.98 -23.41 12.99
C LEU A 116 7.41 -22.99 14.40
N GLU A 117 8.30 -23.77 14.99
CA GLU A 117 8.98 -23.42 16.24
C GLU A 117 9.82 -22.15 16.08
N ASN A 118 9.95 -21.38 17.16
CA ASN A 118 10.57 -20.06 17.14
C ASN A 118 12.03 -20.08 16.64
N HIS A 119 12.80 -21.13 16.95
CA HIS A 119 14.18 -21.25 16.51
C HIS A 119 14.34 -21.47 14.99
N LEU A 120 13.25 -21.82 14.29
CA LEU A 120 13.16 -21.94 12.83
C LEU A 120 12.56 -20.67 12.16
N LYS A 121 12.38 -19.61 12.94
CA LYS A 121 12.00 -18.27 12.48
C LYS A 121 13.15 -17.31 12.76
N MET A 122 13.34 -16.31 11.92
CA MET A 122 14.34 -15.27 12.17
C MET A 122 13.85 -14.42 13.35
N ASN A 123 14.69 -14.19 14.35
CA ASN A 123 14.44 -13.15 15.35
C ASN A 123 15.04 -11.85 14.83
N ILE A 124 14.36 -10.73 15.03
CA ILE A 124 14.81 -9.41 14.60
C ILE A 124 14.97 -8.56 15.84
N GLU A 125 16.21 -8.25 16.19
CA GLU A 125 16.55 -7.31 17.27
C GLU A 125 16.63 -5.91 16.68
N VAL A 126 15.78 -5.00 17.17
CA VAL A 126 15.71 -3.62 16.71
C VAL A 126 16.55 -2.71 17.61
N VAL A 127 17.40 -1.89 17.00
CA VAL A 127 18.24 -0.92 17.70
C VAL A 127 18.02 0.51 17.21
N ASP A 128 18.34 1.48 18.06
CA ASP A 128 18.32 2.90 17.70
C ASP A 128 19.56 3.30 16.86
N ALA A 129 19.67 4.58 16.51
CA ALA A 129 20.78 5.11 15.73
C ALA A 129 22.17 4.97 16.41
N ARG A 130 22.20 4.74 17.73
CA ARG A 130 23.40 4.55 18.56
C ARG A 130 23.66 3.07 18.85
N GLY A 131 22.80 2.17 18.38
CA GLY A 131 22.87 0.73 18.65
C GLY A 131 22.24 0.29 19.98
N LYS A 132 21.51 1.16 20.68
CA LYS A 132 20.77 0.77 21.89
C LYS A 132 19.57 -0.09 21.51
N PHE A 133 19.34 -1.17 22.24
CA PHE A 133 18.17 -2.04 22.09
C PHE A 133 16.86 -1.25 22.27
N LEU A 134 15.94 -1.42 21.32
CA LEU A 134 14.59 -0.86 21.34
C LEU A 134 13.53 -1.94 21.58
N GLY A 135 13.73 -3.12 21.02
CA GLY A 135 12.85 -4.27 21.15
C GLY A 135 13.22 -5.37 20.17
N GLU A 136 12.47 -6.47 20.18
CA GLU A 136 12.67 -7.58 19.25
C GLU A 136 11.37 -8.31 18.96
N GLY A 137 11.37 -9.09 17.87
CA GLY A 137 10.24 -9.90 17.46
C GLY A 137 10.55 -10.70 16.20
N ARG A 138 9.55 -11.42 15.70
CA ARG A 138 9.68 -12.30 14.52
C ARG A 138 8.75 -11.92 13.37
N ASP A 139 7.95 -10.89 13.57
CA ASP A 139 7.07 -10.31 12.57
C ASP A 139 7.66 -8.97 12.10
N LEU A 140 8.18 -8.96 10.88
CA LEU A 140 8.79 -7.76 10.30
C LEU A 140 7.77 -6.61 10.14
N ALA A 141 6.53 -6.91 9.76
CA ALA A 141 5.52 -5.89 9.54
C ALA A 141 5.14 -5.22 10.87
N GLU A 142 4.93 -6.02 11.92
CA GLU A 142 4.68 -5.52 13.27
C GLU A 142 5.84 -4.66 13.78
N LEU A 143 7.08 -5.14 13.65
CA LEU A 143 8.24 -4.39 14.12
C LEU A 143 8.42 -3.08 13.33
N THR A 144 8.18 -3.10 12.02
CA THR A 144 8.26 -1.89 11.18
C THR A 144 7.22 -0.86 11.61
N ALA A 145 5.98 -1.30 11.88
CA ALA A 145 4.93 -0.43 12.41
C ALA A 145 5.27 0.12 13.80
N ARG A 146 5.66 -0.76 14.72
CA ARG A 146 5.95 -0.43 16.12
C ARG A 146 7.11 0.55 16.26
N PHE A 147 8.12 0.45 15.40
CA PHE A 147 9.31 1.31 15.43
C PHE A 147 9.34 2.38 14.34
N ALA A 148 8.20 2.69 13.70
CA ALA A 148 8.10 3.71 12.65
C ALA A 148 8.56 5.10 13.14
N GLU A 149 8.17 5.52 14.35
CA GLU A 149 8.60 6.81 14.91
C GLU A 149 10.10 6.84 15.20
N ALA A 150 10.65 5.75 15.75
CA ALA A 150 12.09 5.61 16.01
C ALA A 150 12.91 5.60 14.70
N SER A 151 12.38 4.96 13.66
CA SER A 151 12.92 4.99 12.30
C SER A 151 13.00 6.42 11.77
N GLN A 152 11.89 7.17 11.81
CA GLN A 152 11.87 8.57 11.36
C GLN A 152 12.82 9.46 12.16
N ALA A 153 12.86 9.31 13.49
CA ALA A 153 13.77 10.05 14.35
C ALA A 153 15.25 9.78 14.03
N ALA A 154 15.59 8.53 13.67
CA ALA A 154 16.96 8.15 13.30
C ALA A 154 17.36 8.57 11.87
N LEU A 155 16.38 8.77 10.98
CA LEU A 155 16.59 9.32 9.63
C LEU A 155 16.72 10.85 9.61
N ALA A 156 16.32 11.54 10.68
CA ALA A 156 16.45 12.98 10.79
C ALA A 156 17.90 13.47 10.60
N ILE A 157 18.05 14.69 10.09
CA ILE A 157 19.33 15.27 9.70
C ILE A 157 20.21 15.51 10.94
N PRO A 158 21.41 14.88 11.07
CA PRO A 158 22.21 14.96 12.30
C PRO A 158 22.84 16.33 12.64
N GLN A 159 22.67 17.36 11.79
CA GLN A 159 23.40 18.63 11.89
C GLN A 159 22.56 19.91 11.88
N GLN A 160 21.23 19.84 12.02
CA GLN A 160 20.44 21.02 12.37
C GLN A 160 19.74 20.78 13.70
N SER A 161 20.27 21.43 14.73
CA SER A 161 19.59 21.69 16.01
C SER A 161 18.37 22.61 15.86
N ASP A 162 18.07 23.06 14.64
CA ASP A 162 16.86 23.80 14.31
C ASP A 162 15.79 22.85 13.78
N LYS A 163 14.55 23.11 14.20
CA LYS A 163 13.35 22.48 13.65
C LYS A 163 13.45 22.42 12.12
N PRO A 164 13.00 21.34 11.46
CA PRO A 164 13.03 21.24 10.01
C PRO A 164 12.42 22.50 9.41
N LYS A 165 13.25 23.26 8.68
CA LYS A 165 12.89 24.58 8.18
C LYS A 165 11.81 24.41 7.12
N ALA A 166 10.74 25.18 7.24
CA ALA A 166 9.70 25.20 6.22
C ALA A 166 10.34 25.53 4.87
N VAL A 167 10.00 24.73 3.88
CA VAL A 167 10.46 24.85 2.51
C VAL A 167 9.45 25.71 1.75
N GLU A 168 9.94 26.79 1.13
CA GLU A 168 9.12 27.68 0.30
C GLU A 168 9.38 27.42 -1.19
N ALA A 169 8.33 27.57 -2.00
CA ALA A 169 8.39 27.26 -3.43
C ALA A 169 9.47 28.04 -4.21
N LYS A 170 9.78 29.28 -3.80
CA LYS A 170 10.58 30.22 -4.59
C LYS A 170 12.10 29.97 -4.56
N ALA A 171 12.62 29.16 -3.63
CA ALA A 171 14.08 29.06 -3.45
C ALA A 171 14.54 27.83 -2.65
N PHE A 172 13.83 26.70 -2.71
CA PHE A 172 14.35 25.51 -2.05
C PHE A 172 15.55 24.94 -2.80
N ALA A 173 16.55 24.51 -2.02
CA ALA A 173 17.79 23.95 -2.52
C ALA A 173 17.54 22.58 -3.19
N GLU A 174 18.53 22.12 -3.96
CA GLU A 174 18.48 20.79 -4.57
C GLU A 174 18.33 19.70 -3.51
N VAL A 175 17.28 18.89 -3.67
CA VAL A 175 17.02 17.70 -2.86
C VAL A 175 17.60 16.50 -3.59
N ALA A 176 18.70 15.95 -3.09
CA ALA A 176 19.36 14.80 -3.70
C ALA A 176 18.42 13.59 -3.85
N GLU A 177 18.58 12.81 -4.92
CA GLU A 177 17.77 11.60 -5.14
C GLU A 177 18.07 10.49 -4.13
N LYS A 178 19.35 10.37 -3.74
CA LYS A 178 19.86 9.36 -2.82
C LYS A 178 20.98 9.97 -1.98
N ALA A 179 21.10 9.54 -0.74
CA ALA A 179 22.22 9.87 0.12
C ALA A 179 22.71 8.64 0.88
N GLN A 180 23.99 8.60 1.21
CA GLN A 180 24.54 7.60 2.14
C GLN A 180 24.48 8.15 3.56
N GLN A 181 23.90 7.39 4.49
CA GLN A 181 23.82 7.74 5.90
C GLN A 181 24.37 6.59 6.76
N LYS A 182 25.20 6.94 7.76
CA LYS A 182 25.69 5.99 8.75
C LYS A 182 24.76 5.95 9.96
N ILE A 183 24.19 4.79 10.27
CA ILE A 183 23.30 4.57 11.41
C ILE A 183 23.75 3.30 12.14
N ALA A 184 23.99 3.41 13.46
CA ALA A 184 24.50 2.31 14.29
C ALA A 184 25.74 1.60 13.70
N GLY A 185 26.64 2.37 13.07
CA GLY A 185 27.86 1.84 12.43
C GLY A 185 27.66 1.21 11.05
N LEU A 186 26.43 1.13 10.54
CA LEU A 186 26.10 0.62 9.22
C LEU A 186 25.92 1.77 8.22
N SER A 187 26.49 1.64 7.01
CA SER A 187 26.18 2.56 5.90
C SER A 187 24.93 2.08 5.19
N MET A 188 23.97 2.98 4.98
CA MET A 188 22.77 2.69 4.21
C MET A 188 22.45 3.80 3.21
N THR A 189 21.78 3.40 2.15
CA THR A 189 21.14 4.32 1.22
C THR A 189 19.83 4.81 1.82
N VAL A 190 19.66 6.13 1.89
CA VAL A 190 18.41 6.82 2.22
C VAL A 190 17.99 7.69 1.05
N TYR A 191 16.71 8.04 1.00
CA TYR A 191 16.11 8.77 -0.12
C TYR A 191 15.57 10.11 0.40
N PRO A 192 16.34 11.21 0.24
CA PRO A 192 15.85 12.55 0.54
C PRO A 192 14.67 12.91 -0.38
N ALA A 193 13.68 13.56 0.20
CA ALA A 193 12.50 14.01 -0.50
C ALA A 193 11.87 15.19 0.23
N LEU A 194 10.91 15.83 -0.43
CA LEU A 194 10.05 16.80 0.23
C LEU A 194 8.86 16.06 0.84
N VAL A 195 8.38 16.53 1.98
CA VAL A 195 7.21 15.97 2.65
C VAL A 195 6.28 17.08 3.09
N GLU A 196 4.98 16.86 2.97
CA GLU A 196 3.95 17.76 3.46
C GLU A 196 3.39 17.25 4.80
N GLU A 197 3.50 18.08 5.83
CA GLU A 197 2.91 17.82 7.15
C GLU A 197 2.06 19.01 7.56
N ALA A 198 0.76 18.78 7.77
CA ALA A 198 -0.21 19.82 8.15
C ALA A 198 -0.15 21.07 7.23
N GLY A 199 0.04 20.87 5.93
CA GLY A 199 0.13 21.94 4.92
C GLY A 199 1.49 22.62 4.81
N VAL A 200 2.47 22.25 5.65
CA VAL A 200 3.84 22.77 5.61
C VAL A 200 4.74 21.77 4.89
N VAL A 201 5.51 22.25 3.93
CA VAL A 201 6.50 21.44 3.21
C VAL A 201 7.84 21.51 3.92
N LYS A 202 8.52 20.37 4.05
CA LYS A 202 9.82 20.22 4.71
C LYS A 202 10.67 19.25 3.88
N GLU A 203 11.98 19.28 4.07
CA GLU A 203 12.83 18.17 3.63
C GLU A 203 12.76 17.03 4.64
N GLY A 204 12.61 15.81 4.14
CA GLY A 204 12.61 14.57 4.90
C GLY A 204 13.50 13.52 4.24
N ARG A 205 13.72 12.41 4.94
CA ARG A 205 14.48 11.26 4.42
C ARG A 205 13.66 10.01 4.63
N PHE A 206 13.63 9.18 3.61
CA PHE A 206 12.83 7.97 3.59
C PHE A 206 13.69 6.74 3.40
N PRO A 207 13.27 5.59 3.95
CA PRO A 207 14.01 4.35 3.83
C PRO A 207 13.86 3.71 2.44
N THR A 208 12.80 4.03 1.69
CA THR A 208 12.53 3.47 0.36
C THR A 208 12.34 4.57 -0.68
N GLN A 209 12.74 4.30 -1.92
CA GLN A 209 12.56 5.23 -3.03
C GLN A 209 11.07 5.48 -3.30
N ALA A 210 10.25 4.43 -3.25
CA ALA A 210 8.83 4.53 -3.54
C ALA A 210 8.07 5.45 -2.56
N GLU A 211 8.40 5.38 -1.26
CA GLU A 211 7.83 6.31 -0.28
C GLU A 211 8.35 7.73 -0.48
N ALA A 212 9.66 7.89 -0.76
CA ALA A 212 10.25 9.20 -1.04
C ALA A 212 9.57 9.88 -2.24
N ASP A 213 9.37 9.16 -3.35
CA ASP A 213 8.76 9.68 -4.56
C ASP A 213 7.28 10.03 -4.34
N PHE A 214 6.54 9.20 -3.58
CA PHE A 214 5.16 9.47 -3.19
C PHE A 214 5.05 10.77 -2.37
N GLN A 215 5.87 10.90 -1.32
CA GLN A 215 5.87 12.08 -0.45
C GLN A 215 6.33 13.32 -1.19
N HIS A 216 7.38 13.20 -2.00
CA HIS A 216 7.91 14.29 -2.80
C HIS A 216 6.87 14.83 -3.78
N ARG A 217 6.18 13.95 -4.52
CA ARG A 217 5.11 14.35 -5.44
C ARG A 217 4.00 15.12 -4.73
N ARG A 218 3.56 14.66 -3.55
CA ARG A 218 2.54 15.36 -2.74
C ARG A 218 3.01 16.72 -2.23
N ALA A 219 4.26 16.80 -1.77
CA ALA A 219 4.85 18.07 -1.36
C ALA A 219 4.99 19.07 -2.52
N LEU A 220 5.32 18.60 -3.73
CA LEU A 220 5.35 19.43 -4.92
C LEU A 220 3.98 20.00 -5.27
N GLN A 221 2.88 19.25 -5.12
CA GLN A 221 1.52 19.81 -5.27
C GLN A 221 1.31 21.01 -4.33
N ARG A 222 1.75 20.91 -3.07
CA ARG A 222 1.64 21.99 -2.09
C ARG A 222 2.52 23.19 -2.44
N LEU A 223 3.75 22.97 -2.91
CA LEU A 223 4.62 24.05 -3.38
C LEU A 223 4.09 24.72 -4.66
N LEU A 224 3.49 23.95 -5.57
CA LEU A 224 2.84 24.49 -6.77
C LEU A 224 1.65 25.41 -6.41
N LEU A 225 0.86 25.07 -5.38
CA LEU A 225 -0.18 25.98 -4.87
C LEU A 225 0.38 27.32 -4.39
N GLN A 226 1.56 27.32 -3.77
CA GLN A 226 2.25 28.54 -3.34
C GLN A 226 2.81 29.30 -4.55
N GLN A 227 3.43 28.59 -5.49
CA GLN A 227 4.01 29.17 -6.70
C GLN A 227 2.95 29.84 -7.59
N LEU A 228 1.74 29.29 -7.62
CA LEU A 228 0.59 29.76 -8.40
C LEU A 228 -0.47 30.43 -7.51
N ALA A 229 -0.05 31.12 -6.44
CA ALA A 229 -0.92 31.67 -5.41
C ALA A 229 -2.09 32.53 -5.91
N GLU A 230 -1.89 33.39 -6.91
CA GLU A 230 -2.96 34.22 -7.47
C GLU A 230 -4.06 33.39 -8.16
N GLN A 231 -3.67 32.40 -8.96
CA GLN A 231 -4.60 31.47 -9.60
C GLN A 231 -5.29 30.58 -8.56
N ALA A 232 -4.54 30.11 -7.56
CA ALA A 232 -5.10 29.36 -6.44
C ALA A 232 -6.17 30.17 -5.69
N LYS A 233 -5.88 31.45 -5.39
CA LYS A 233 -6.82 32.38 -4.73
C LYS A 233 -8.09 32.58 -5.56
N PHE A 234 -7.96 32.77 -6.87
CA PHE A 234 -9.10 32.84 -7.77
C PHE A 234 -9.94 31.57 -7.73
N LEU A 235 -9.32 30.40 -7.94
CA LEU A 235 -10.02 29.12 -8.02
C LEU A 235 -10.76 28.78 -6.72
N ARG A 236 -10.18 29.04 -5.54
CA ARG A 236 -10.83 28.77 -4.25
C ARG A 236 -12.23 29.37 -4.12
N GLY A 237 -12.45 30.55 -4.70
CA GLY A 237 -13.75 31.24 -4.67
C GLY A 237 -14.59 31.08 -5.93
N LYS A 238 -14.07 30.43 -6.98
CA LYS A 238 -14.66 30.44 -8.33
C LYS A 238 -14.76 29.06 -8.98
N LEU A 239 -14.51 27.97 -8.26
CA LEU A 239 -14.77 26.63 -8.77
C LEU A 239 -16.25 26.47 -9.18
N PRO A 240 -16.53 25.80 -10.31
CA PRO A 240 -17.89 25.57 -10.77
C PRO A 240 -18.67 24.73 -9.77
N GLY A 241 -19.88 25.20 -9.41
CA GLY A 241 -20.76 24.49 -8.48
C GLY A 241 -20.33 24.54 -7.01
N LEU A 242 -19.44 25.46 -6.61
CA LEU A 242 -18.90 25.55 -5.25
C LEU A 242 -19.97 25.52 -4.13
N THR A 243 -21.07 26.26 -4.30
CA THR A 243 -22.18 26.26 -3.33
C THR A 243 -22.81 24.87 -3.19
N GLU A 244 -23.01 24.18 -4.31
CA GLU A 244 -23.62 22.85 -4.33
C GLU A 244 -22.65 21.78 -3.80
N LEU A 245 -21.36 21.88 -4.14
CA LEU A 245 -20.30 21.06 -3.54
C LEU A 245 -20.34 21.18 -2.01
N GLY A 246 -20.39 22.40 -1.47
CA GLY A 246 -20.45 22.63 -0.02
C GLY A 246 -21.71 22.06 0.63
N LEU A 247 -22.86 22.11 -0.05
CA LEU A 247 -24.10 21.52 0.45
C LEU A 247 -24.02 19.98 0.50
N LEU A 248 -23.52 19.35 -0.57
CA LEU A 248 -23.48 17.89 -0.71
C LEU A 248 -22.36 17.25 0.11
N TYR A 249 -21.31 17.99 0.43
CA TYR A 249 -20.15 17.48 1.17
C TYR A 249 -20.24 17.65 2.70
N ARG A 250 -21.25 18.36 3.19
CA ARG A 250 -21.38 18.75 4.62
C ARG A 250 -21.26 17.58 5.60
N ASP A 251 -21.85 16.44 5.27
CA ASP A 251 -21.87 15.26 6.14
C ASP A 251 -20.58 14.41 6.01
N ILE A 252 -19.69 14.76 5.08
CA ILE A 252 -18.41 14.08 4.81
C ILE A 252 -17.24 14.91 5.36
N GLY A 253 -17.26 16.23 5.19
CA GLY A 253 -16.19 17.10 5.62
C GLY A 253 -16.44 18.58 5.34
N ARG A 254 -15.38 19.39 5.45
CA ARG A 254 -15.43 20.84 5.21
C ARG A 254 -15.22 21.16 3.74
N VAL A 255 -16.00 22.10 3.19
CA VAL A 255 -15.91 22.49 1.77
C VAL A 255 -14.54 23.07 1.43
N GLU A 256 -13.90 23.79 2.36
CA GLU A 256 -12.57 24.34 2.16
C GLU A 256 -11.53 23.23 1.95
N ALA A 257 -11.65 22.11 2.68
CA ALA A 257 -10.79 20.95 2.51
C ALA A 257 -11.04 20.28 1.15
N LEU A 258 -12.31 20.12 0.74
CA LEU A 258 -12.65 19.58 -0.58
C LEU A 258 -12.10 20.44 -1.72
N VAL A 259 -12.19 21.77 -1.59
CA VAL A 259 -11.61 22.71 -2.56
C VAL A 259 -10.09 22.51 -2.64
N GLU A 260 -9.40 22.44 -1.50
CA GLU A 260 -7.96 22.16 -1.48
C GLU A 260 -7.62 20.81 -2.15
N ASP A 261 -8.39 19.76 -1.90
CA ASP A 261 -8.18 18.45 -2.54
C ASP A 261 -8.35 18.51 -4.06
N ILE A 262 -9.38 19.21 -4.55
CA ILE A 262 -9.60 19.46 -5.99
C ILE A 262 -8.39 20.19 -6.58
N LEU A 263 -7.90 21.23 -5.91
CA LEU A 263 -6.77 22.00 -6.41
C LEU A 263 -5.48 21.16 -6.45
N LEU A 264 -5.19 20.41 -5.39
CA LEU A 264 -4.02 19.53 -5.31
C LEU A 264 -4.06 18.42 -6.38
N ALA A 265 -5.21 17.74 -6.53
CA ALA A 265 -5.41 16.73 -7.56
C ALA A 265 -5.29 17.32 -8.97
N SER A 266 -5.79 18.54 -9.18
CA SER A 266 -5.68 19.23 -10.48
C SER A 266 -4.24 19.63 -10.83
N LEU A 267 -3.43 20.01 -9.85
CA LEU A 267 -2.01 20.29 -10.04
C LEU A 267 -1.23 19.03 -10.38
N ASP A 268 -1.56 17.91 -9.73
CA ASP A 268 -0.98 16.62 -10.06
C ASP A 268 -1.26 16.25 -11.52
N ALA A 269 -2.54 16.21 -11.90
CA ALA A 269 -2.98 15.81 -13.23
C ALA A 269 -2.57 16.79 -14.35
N CYS A 270 -2.44 18.09 -14.04
CA CYS A 270 -2.09 19.11 -15.03
C CYS A 270 -0.58 19.29 -15.16
N ILE A 271 0.14 19.35 -14.04
CA ILE A 271 1.54 19.80 -14.02
C ILE A 271 2.51 18.63 -13.86
N LEU A 272 2.24 17.70 -12.94
CA LEU A 272 3.18 16.64 -12.56
C LEU A 272 3.00 15.33 -13.34
N GLU A 273 1.78 15.03 -13.81
CA GLU A 273 1.48 13.86 -14.62
C GLU A 273 2.18 13.94 -15.98
N GLY A 274 2.77 12.82 -16.40
CA GLY A 274 3.53 12.71 -17.66
C GLY A 274 4.97 13.25 -17.61
N GLU A 275 5.42 13.85 -16.50
CA GLU A 275 6.84 14.23 -16.35
C GLU A 275 7.71 13.00 -16.06
N ALA A 276 8.79 12.85 -16.82
CA ALA A 276 9.74 11.74 -16.64
C ALA A 276 10.53 11.86 -15.32
N THR A 277 10.83 13.08 -14.89
CA THR A 277 11.47 13.40 -13.62
C THR A 277 10.76 14.57 -12.95
N LEU A 278 10.60 14.51 -11.64
CA LEU A 278 9.97 15.57 -10.87
C LEU A 278 11.00 16.61 -10.42
N PRO A 279 10.63 17.91 -10.33
CA PRO A 279 11.55 18.96 -9.89
C PRO A 279 12.15 18.70 -8.50
N ARG A 280 13.48 18.67 -8.40
CA ARG A 280 14.23 18.51 -7.15
C ARG A 280 14.74 19.82 -6.56
N ASP A 281 14.49 20.96 -7.19
CA ASP A 281 14.83 22.30 -6.71
C ASP A 281 13.74 23.33 -7.08
N GLY A 282 13.82 24.52 -6.45
CA GLY A 282 12.84 25.59 -6.68
C GLY A 282 12.85 26.17 -8.10
N ALA A 283 14.00 26.18 -8.78
CA ALA A 283 14.11 26.75 -10.13
C ALA A 283 13.44 25.84 -11.17
N ALA A 284 13.68 24.53 -11.09
CA ALA A 284 13.01 23.52 -11.89
C ALA A 284 11.50 23.51 -11.65
N LEU A 285 11.07 23.68 -10.39
CA LEU A 285 9.64 23.78 -10.06
C LEU A 285 9.00 25.01 -10.69
N ALA A 286 9.65 26.17 -10.58
CA ALA A 286 9.18 27.41 -11.17
C ALA A 286 9.13 27.33 -12.71
N GLN A 287 10.12 26.70 -13.34
CA GLN A 287 10.14 26.46 -14.78
C GLN A 287 8.99 25.57 -15.21
N LEU A 288 8.78 24.44 -14.54
CA LEU A 288 7.69 23.51 -14.84
C LEU A 288 6.32 24.19 -14.68
N ALA A 289 6.12 24.92 -13.57
CA ALA A 289 4.91 25.70 -13.33
C ALA A 289 4.69 26.74 -14.43
N GLY A 290 5.74 27.48 -14.83
CA GLY A 290 5.66 28.48 -15.90
C GLY A 290 5.22 27.91 -17.25
N ARG A 291 5.68 26.70 -17.60
CA ARG A 291 5.30 26.01 -18.85
C ARG A 291 3.84 25.58 -18.88
N LYS A 292 3.30 25.10 -17.75
CA LYS A 292 1.98 24.43 -17.71
C LYS A 292 0.86 25.24 -17.03
N ARG A 293 1.17 26.37 -16.39
CA ARG A 293 0.18 27.18 -15.62
C ARG A 293 -1.03 27.65 -16.44
N GLY A 294 -0.90 27.77 -17.76
CA GLY A 294 -1.97 28.23 -18.64
C GLY A 294 -3.19 27.29 -18.63
N ASP A 295 -2.94 25.99 -18.48
CA ASP A 295 -3.97 24.96 -18.57
C ASP A 295 -4.60 24.61 -17.20
N TRP A 296 -3.98 25.06 -16.11
CA TRP A 296 -4.35 24.64 -14.76
C TRP A 296 -5.79 24.98 -14.39
N THR A 297 -6.26 26.20 -14.70
CA THR A 297 -7.63 26.63 -14.42
C THR A 297 -8.65 25.69 -15.05
N ALA A 298 -8.50 25.36 -16.35
CA ALA A 298 -9.41 24.46 -17.05
C ALA A 298 -9.37 23.04 -16.46
N HIS A 299 -8.20 22.57 -16.00
CA HIS A 299 -8.07 21.30 -15.30
C HIS A 299 -8.80 21.28 -13.95
N ALA A 300 -8.61 22.31 -13.13
CA ALA A 300 -9.28 22.44 -11.83
C ALA A 300 -10.82 22.47 -11.99
N GLU A 301 -11.33 23.23 -12.96
CA GLU A 301 -12.76 23.27 -13.24
C GLU A 301 -13.32 21.92 -13.70
N ARG A 302 -12.57 21.18 -14.53
CA ARG A 302 -12.96 19.84 -14.99
C ARG A 302 -13.09 18.86 -13.82
N ILE A 303 -12.12 18.87 -12.90
CA ILE A 303 -12.16 18.02 -11.70
C ILE A 303 -13.30 18.47 -10.79
N ALA A 304 -13.53 19.76 -10.59
CA ALA A 304 -14.65 20.25 -9.78
C ALA A 304 -16.02 19.78 -10.32
N ARG A 305 -16.23 19.80 -11.65
CA ARG A 305 -17.46 19.26 -12.27
C ARG A 305 -17.61 17.76 -12.07
N LEU A 306 -16.52 17.00 -12.20
CA LEU A 306 -16.51 15.56 -11.94
C LEU A 306 -16.86 15.26 -10.47
N VAL A 307 -16.22 15.96 -9.53
CA VAL A 307 -16.50 15.82 -8.10
C VAL A 307 -17.94 16.18 -7.78
N LEU A 308 -18.50 17.21 -8.42
CA LEU A 308 -19.91 17.55 -8.28
C LEU A 308 -20.83 16.43 -8.77
N GLU A 309 -20.55 15.78 -9.90
CA GLU A 309 -21.29 14.60 -10.37
C GLU A 309 -21.21 13.46 -9.34
N ILE A 310 -20.00 13.16 -8.85
CA ILE A 310 -19.76 12.12 -7.84
C ILE A 310 -20.61 12.39 -6.58
N LEU A 311 -20.58 13.62 -6.06
CA LEU A 311 -21.32 13.97 -4.84
C LEU A 311 -22.84 13.94 -5.05
N LYS A 312 -23.34 14.30 -6.24
CA LYS A 312 -24.76 14.17 -6.58
C LYS A 312 -25.22 12.71 -6.57
N LEU A 313 -24.45 11.83 -7.22
CA LEU A 313 -24.72 10.40 -7.25
C LEU A 313 -24.67 9.80 -5.85
N ASN A 314 -23.60 10.09 -5.08
CA ASN A 314 -23.48 9.63 -3.70
C ASN A 314 -24.67 10.11 -2.85
N HIS A 315 -25.05 11.38 -2.92
CA HIS A 315 -26.19 11.91 -2.18
C HIS A 315 -27.52 11.24 -2.56
N GLY A 316 -27.73 10.93 -3.85
CA GLY A 316 -28.87 10.16 -4.33
C GLY A 316 -28.91 8.75 -3.71
N LEU A 317 -27.78 8.06 -3.69
CA LEU A 317 -27.63 6.74 -3.07
C LEU A 317 -27.84 6.80 -1.55
N GLN A 318 -27.31 7.81 -0.86
CA GLN A 318 -27.49 7.98 0.58
C GLN A 318 -28.97 8.14 0.97
N LYS A 319 -29.78 8.80 0.13
CA LYS A 319 -31.24 8.91 0.35
C LYS A 319 -31.93 7.55 0.31
N ARG A 320 -31.43 6.59 -0.48
CA ARG A 320 -32.04 5.26 -0.64
C ARG A 320 -31.91 4.40 0.62
N PHE A 321 -30.99 4.72 1.54
CA PHE A 321 -30.88 4.04 2.83
C PHE A 321 -31.82 4.56 3.91
N LYS A 322 -32.59 5.63 3.65
CA LYS A 322 -33.57 6.16 4.61
C LYS A 322 -34.87 5.36 4.52
N GLY A 323 -35.39 4.92 5.67
CA GLY A 323 -36.67 4.21 5.77
C GLY A 323 -36.54 2.81 6.35
N LYS A 324 -37.58 1.98 6.18
CA LYS A 324 -37.59 0.60 6.67
C LYS A 324 -36.68 -0.26 5.80
N ILE A 325 -35.73 -0.95 6.44
CA ILE A 325 -34.83 -1.90 5.79
C ILE A 325 -35.45 -3.30 5.88
N ASP A 326 -35.57 -3.97 4.74
CA ASP A 326 -35.90 -5.39 4.68
C ASP A 326 -34.71 -6.21 5.18
N LEU A 327 -34.94 -7.03 6.22
CA LEU A 327 -33.91 -7.86 6.83
C LEU A 327 -33.30 -8.85 5.83
N ALA A 328 -34.05 -9.28 4.82
CA ALA A 328 -33.54 -10.15 3.76
C ALA A 328 -32.42 -9.47 2.93
N GLN A 329 -32.43 -8.13 2.85
CA GLN A 329 -31.49 -7.32 2.06
C GLN A 329 -30.35 -6.75 2.91
N ALA A 330 -30.36 -6.97 4.23
CA ALA A 330 -29.43 -6.33 5.16
C ALA A 330 -27.95 -6.53 4.78
N MET A 331 -27.57 -7.73 4.33
CA MET A 331 -26.20 -8.04 3.96
C MET A 331 -25.73 -7.25 2.73
N ALA A 332 -26.57 -7.19 1.68
CA ALA A 332 -26.29 -6.43 0.47
C ALA A 332 -26.18 -4.93 0.78
N LEU A 333 -27.10 -4.39 1.59
CA LEU A 333 -27.08 -2.99 1.99
C LEU A 333 -25.86 -2.65 2.83
N ASN A 334 -25.39 -3.56 3.68
CA ASN A 334 -24.16 -3.36 4.46
C ASN A 334 -22.92 -3.32 3.55
N ASP A 335 -22.79 -4.28 2.64
CA ASP A 335 -21.70 -4.31 1.66
C ASP A 335 -21.70 -3.06 0.76
N ILE A 336 -22.88 -2.59 0.31
CA ILE A 336 -22.98 -1.35 -0.47
C ILE A 336 -22.56 -0.14 0.38
N LYS A 337 -22.97 -0.05 1.65
CA LYS A 337 -22.54 1.04 2.54
C LYS A 337 -21.02 1.05 2.72
N GLN A 338 -20.41 -0.12 2.89
CA GLN A 338 -18.95 -0.26 2.95
C GLN A 338 -18.30 0.16 1.64
N GLN A 339 -18.81 -0.27 0.48
CA GLN A 339 -18.30 0.15 -0.82
C GLN A 339 -18.36 1.67 -0.99
N LEU A 340 -19.48 2.31 -0.65
CA LEU A 340 -19.64 3.77 -0.73
C LEU A 340 -18.63 4.51 0.16
N ALA A 341 -18.43 4.05 1.39
CA ALA A 341 -17.46 4.63 2.31
C ALA A 341 -16.02 4.54 1.80
N ASN A 342 -15.71 3.56 0.93
CA ASN A 342 -14.41 3.38 0.31
C ASN A 342 -14.25 4.09 -1.05
N LEU A 343 -15.32 4.69 -1.59
CA LEU A 343 -15.31 5.48 -2.83
C LEU A 343 -15.42 6.98 -2.55
N VAL A 344 -16.20 7.39 -1.54
CA VAL A 344 -16.46 8.80 -1.22
C VAL A 344 -16.27 9.02 0.29
N TYR A 345 -15.13 9.60 0.65
CA TYR A 345 -14.71 9.89 2.02
C TYR A 345 -13.93 11.21 2.09
N ALA A 346 -13.58 11.70 3.28
CA ALA A 346 -12.76 12.90 3.42
C ALA A 346 -11.37 12.70 2.79
N GLY A 347 -10.98 13.52 1.81
CA GLY A 347 -9.70 13.36 1.08
C GLY A 347 -9.77 12.60 -0.25
N PHE A 348 -10.90 11.96 -0.57
CA PHE A 348 -10.97 10.99 -1.67
C PHE A 348 -10.50 11.53 -3.04
N VAL A 349 -10.67 12.83 -3.30
CA VAL A 349 -10.29 13.48 -4.58
C VAL A 349 -8.78 13.47 -4.78
N ARG A 350 -8.01 13.70 -3.72
CA ARG A 350 -6.54 13.70 -3.76
C ARG A 350 -5.95 12.29 -3.65
N GLU A 351 -6.59 11.43 -2.86
CA GLU A 351 -6.11 10.06 -2.61
C GLU A 351 -6.39 9.09 -3.77
N THR A 352 -7.38 9.39 -4.61
CA THR A 352 -7.75 8.54 -5.75
C THR A 352 -6.89 8.86 -6.98
N PRO A 353 -6.19 7.88 -7.59
CA PRO A 353 -5.45 8.15 -8.82
C PRO A 353 -6.38 8.66 -9.93
N GLY A 354 -5.90 9.63 -10.71
CA GLY A 354 -6.74 10.38 -11.66
C GLY A 354 -7.44 9.52 -12.71
N GLU A 355 -6.85 8.39 -13.09
CA GLU A 355 -7.47 7.43 -14.02
C GLU A 355 -8.72 6.74 -13.45
N TRP A 356 -8.77 6.57 -12.12
CA TRP A 356 -9.86 5.91 -11.39
C TRP A 356 -10.88 6.91 -10.85
N LEU A 357 -10.46 8.14 -10.51
CA LEU A 357 -11.36 9.23 -10.12
C LEU A 357 -12.43 9.46 -11.20
N LYS A 358 -12.03 9.39 -12.47
CA LYS A 358 -12.92 9.49 -13.64
C LYS A 358 -13.98 8.38 -13.72
N GLU A 359 -13.73 7.24 -13.10
CA GLU A 359 -14.61 6.07 -13.13
C GLU A 359 -15.59 6.01 -11.96
N ILE A 360 -15.36 6.78 -10.88
CA ILE A 360 -16.24 6.79 -9.71
C ILE A 360 -17.72 7.00 -10.08
N PRO A 361 -18.11 7.92 -11.01
CA PRO A 361 -19.50 8.02 -11.43
C PRO A 361 -20.09 6.72 -11.98
N ARG A 362 -19.31 5.92 -12.72
CA ARG A 362 -19.75 4.62 -13.26
C ARG A 362 -19.92 3.61 -12.14
N TYR A 363 -19.02 3.58 -11.15
CA TYR A 363 -19.16 2.70 -9.98
C TYR A 363 -20.38 3.05 -9.13
N LEU A 364 -20.67 4.35 -8.92
CA LEU A 364 -21.87 4.79 -8.21
C LEU A 364 -23.16 4.43 -8.97
N LYS A 365 -23.18 4.58 -10.31
CA LYS A 365 -24.30 4.11 -11.15
C LYS A 365 -24.47 2.59 -11.10
N ALA A 366 -23.39 1.83 -10.96
CA ALA A 366 -23.47 0.38 -10.77
C ALA A 366 -24.09 0.00 -9.42
N ILE A 367 -23.77 0.74 -8.36
CA ILE A 367 -24.40 0.60 -7.04
C ILE A 367 -25.90 0.90 -7.14
N GLU A 368 -26.29 1.94 -7.85
CA GLU A 368 -27.70 2.28 -8.09
C GLU A 368 -28.46 1.13 -8.76
N GLN A 369 -27.92 0.57 -9.85
CA GLN A 369 -28.52 -0.59 -10.52
C GLN A 369 -28.62 -1.83 -9.61
N ARG A 370 -27.63 -2.03 -8.73
CA ARG A 370 -27.67 -3.13 -7.76
C ARG A 370 -28.82 -2.93 -6.76
N LEU A 371 -28.97 -1.71 -6.22
CA LEU A 371 -30.06 -1.38 -5.29
C LEU A 371 -31.44 -1.58 -5.91
N ASP A 372 -31.61 -1.30 -7.20
CA ASP A 372 -32.89 -1.51 -7.89
C ASP A 372 -33.22 -3.01 -8.08
N LYS A 373 -32.20 -3.86 -8.23
CA LYS A 373 -32.35 -5.29 -8.54
C LYS A 373 -32.32 -6.20 -7.31
N VAL A 374 -31.73 -5.74 -6.19
CA VAL A 374 -31.44 -6.59 -5.02
C VAL A 374 -32.69 -7.29 -4.47
N GLY A 375 -33.83 -6.60 -4.42
CA GLY A 375 -35.08 -7.16 -3.91
C GLY A 375 -35.56 -8.40 -4.69
N ALA A 376 -35.35 -8.43 -6.01
CA ALA A 376 -35.72 -9.56 -6.85
C ALA A 376 -34.64 -10.65 -6.91
N GLN A 377 -33.40 -10.36 -6.50
CA GLN A 377 -32.23 -11.23 -6.71
C GLN A 377 -31.42 -11.49 -5.43
N VAL A 378 -32.07 -11.46 -4.26
CA VAL A 378 -31.41 -11.54 -2.94
C VAL A 378 -30.42 -12.70 -2.82
N GLN A 379 -30.78 -13.91 -3.28
CA GLN A 379 -29.90 -15.08 -3.16
C GLN A 379 -28.66 -14.98 -4.06
N ARG A 380 -28.82 -14.45 -5.27
CA ARG A 380 -27.70 -14.26 -6.21
C ARG A 380 -26.76 -13.16 -5.72
N ASP A 381 -27.33 -12.05 -5.24
CA ASP A 381 -26.56 -10.97 -4.61
C ASP A 381 -25.76 -11.49 -3.42
N ARG A 382 -26.39 -12.32 -2.56
CA ARG A 382 -25.73 -12.93 -1.40
C ARG A 382 -24.50 -13.75 -1.78
N VAL A 383 -24.58 -14.57 -2.82
CA VAL A 383 -23.43 -15.36 -3.30
C VAL A 383 -22.28 -14.45 -3.75
N TRP A 384 -22.58 -13.46 -4.59
CA TRP A 384 -21.58 -12.53 -5.11
C TRP A 384 -20.98 -11.62 -4.05
N ALA A 385 -21.79 -11.14 -3.11
CA ALA A 385 -21.32 -10.32 -1.99
C ALA A 385 -20.37 -11.12 -1.08
N GLY A 386 -20.65 -12.40 -0.84
CA GLY A 386 -19.76 -13.28 -0.08
C GLY A 386 -18.39 -13.45 -0.75
N GLU A 387 -18.38 -13.71 -2.06
CA GLU A 387 -17.15 -13.80 -2.86
C GLU A 387 -16.32 -12.49 -2.81
N LEU A 388 -16.99 -11.35 -3.03
CA LEU A 388 -16.36 -10.03 -2.97
C LEU A 388 -15.81 -9.69 -1.58
N THR A 389 -16.47 -10.14 -0.52
CA THR A 389 -16.02 -9.91 0.87
C THR A 389 -14.65 -10.55 1.09
N GLY A 390 -14.45 -11.79 0.65
CA GLY A 390 -13.16 -12.46 0.78
C GLY A 390 -12.03 -11.73 0.04
N TYR A 391 -12.29 -11.27 -1.19
CA TYR A 391 -11.31 -10.47 -1.95
C TYR A 391 -11.02 -9.11 -1.32
N TRP A 392 -12.04 -8.48 -0.73
CA TRP A 392 -11.89 -7.19 -0.07
C TRP A 392 -11.09 -7.31 1.22
N GLU A 393 -11.36 -8.31 2.06
CA GLU A 393 -10.60 -8.60 3.28
C GLU A 393 -9.14 -8.91 2.97
N GLN A 394 -8.89 -9.72 1.94
CA GLN A 394 -7.55 -10.01 1.44
C GLN A 394 -6.81 -8.71 1.03
N TYR A 395 -7.46 -7.84 0.26
CA TYR A 395 -6.91 -6.53 -0.10
C TYR A 395 -6.61 -5.67 1.14
N GLN A 396 -7.55 -5.56 2.08
CA GLN A 396 -7.40 -4.73 3.27
C GLN A 396 -6.24 -5.18 4.15
N ALA A 397 -6.09 -6.49 4.35
CA ALA A 397 -4.97 -7.05 5.12
C ALA A 397 -3.62 -6.69 4.48
N ARG A 398 -3.49 -6.83 3.16
CA ARG A 398 -2.26 -6.48 2.44
C ARG A 398 -2.01 -4.97 2.41
N ALA A 399 -3.04 -4.16 2.23
CA ALA A 399 -2.92 -2.70 2.27
C ALA A 399 -2.46 -2.20 3.64
N ALA A 400 -2.99 -2.77 4.73
CA ALA A 400 -2.54 -2.45 6.09
C ALA A 400 -1.07 -2.84 6.30
N LYS A 401 -0.67 -4.04 5.85
CA LYS A 401 0.72 -4.50 5.91
C LYS A 401 1.67 -3.62 5.10
N HIS A 402 1.32 -3.28 3.86
CA HIS A 402 2.13 -2.38 3.02
C HIS A 402 2.27 -0.99 3.64
N ALA A 403 1.20 -0.44 4.21
CA ALA A 403 1.25 0.84 4.91
C ALA A 403 2.19 0.79 6.12
N GLN A 404 2.17 -0.29 6.90
CA GLN A 404 3.08 -0.52 8.03
C GLN A 404 4.53 -0.64 7.58
N GLU A 405 4.78 -1.27 6.43
CA GLU A 405 6.11 -1.47 5.85
C GLU A 405 6.61 -0.27 5.03
N GLY A 406 5.79 0.78 4.84
CA GLY A 406 6.11 1.89 3.94
C GLY A 406 6.26 1.46 2.48
N LYS A 407 5.63 0.33 2.10
CA LYS A 407 5.57 -0.17 0.72
C LYS A 407 4.49 0.56 -0.06
N ARG A 408 4.78 0.82 -1.34
CA ARG A 408 3.86 1.44 -2.29
C ARG A 408 3.79 0.57 -3.54
N ASP A 409 2.91 -0.41 -3.52
CA ASP A 409 2.75 -1.38 -4.60
C ASP A 409 1.68 -0.92 -5.63
N PRO A 410 2.08 -0.63 -6.88
CA PRO A 410 1.13 -0.31 -7.96
C PRO A 410 0.20 -1.47 -8.29
N GLN A 411 0.62 -2.72 -8.09
CA GLN A 411 -0.18 -3.91 -8.35
C GLN A 411 -1.30 -4.06 -7.33
N LEU A 412 -1.04 -3.73 -6.05
CA LEU A 412 -2.08 -3.67 -5.03
C LEU A 412 -3.09 -2.55 -5.34
N THR A 413 -2.61 -1.40 -5.81
CA THR A 413 -3.45 -0.28 -6.24
C THR A 413 -4.35 -0.70 -7.41
N LEU A 414 -3.79 -1.38 -8.41
CA LEU A 414 -4.57 -1.91 -9.53
C LEU A 414 -5.60 -2.94 -9.05
N TYR A 415 -5.21 -3.87 -8.19
CA TYR A 415 -6.11 -4.88 -7.62
C TYR A 415 -7.32 -4.24 -6.93
N ARG A 416 -7.10 -3.21 -6.09
CA ARG A 416 -8.17 -2.42 -5.44
C ARG A 416 -9.24 -1.94 -6.42
N TRP A 417 -8.83 -1.45 -7.59
CA TRP A 417 -9.76 -0.93 -8.60
C TRP A 417 -10.36 -2.02 -9.47
N MET A 418 -9.64 -3.13 -9.69
CA MET A 418 -10.22 -4.33 -10.29
C MET A 418 -11.40 -4.88 -9.47
N LEU A 419 -11.41 -4.70 -8.13
CA LEU A 419 -12.59 -5.06 -7.31
C LEU A 419 -13.82 -4.24 -7.69
N GLU A 420 -13.68 -2.95 -8.01
CA GLU A 420 -14.81 -2.13 -8.49
C GLU A 420 -15.25 -2.54 -9.89
N GLU A 421 -14.31 -2.84 -10.78
CA GLU A 421 -14.65 -3.40 -12.10
C GLU A 421 -15.38 -4.73 -11.95
N TYR A 422 -14.97 -5.57 -11.01
CA TYR A 422 -15.62 -6.85 -10.78
C TYR A 422 -17.04 -6.66 -10.27
N ARG A 423 -17.26 -5.71 -9.35
CA ARG A 423 -18.61 -5.30 -8.92
C ARG A 423 -19.47 -4.83 -10.09
N VAL A 424 -18.93 -4.02 -11.01
CA VAL A 424 -19.66 -3.62 -12.22
C VAL A 424 -20.04 -4.85 -13.07
N SER A 425 -19.10 -5.79 -13.26
CA SER A 425 -19.33 -7.00 -14.06
C SER A 425 -20.40 -7.95 -13.48
N LEU A 426 -20.55 -7.95 -12.15
CA LEU A 426 -21.53 -8.77 -11.45
C LEU A 426 -22.90 -8.10 -11.43
N PHE A 427 -22.97 -6.83 -11.00
CA PHE A 427 -24.24 -6.18 -10.68
C PHE A 427 -24.80 -5.27 -11.79
N ALA A 428 -23.96 -4.79 -12.70
CA ALA A 428 -24.31 -3.73 -13.65
C ALA A 428 -23.66 -3.90 -15.04
N GLN A 429 -23.75 -5.10 -15.61
CA GLN A 429 -23.12 -5.48 -16.89
C GLN A 429 -23.34 -4.50 -18.05
N GLN A 430 -24.52 -3.85 -18.09
CA GLN A 430 -24.89 -2.89 -19.13
C GLN A 430 -24.01 -1.63 -19.14
N LEU A 431 -23.34 -1.30 -18.03
CA LEU A 431 -22.44 -0.15 -17.94
C LEU A 431 -21.05 -0.41 -18.54
N GLY A 432 -20.70 -1.69 -18.76
CA GLY A 432 -19.36 -2.08 -19.21
C GLY A 432 -18.27 -1.84 -18.16
N THR A 433 -17.12 -2.50 -18.37
CA THR A 433 -15.94 -2.40 -17.52
C THR A 433 -14.80 -1.69 -18.25
N LYS A 434 -13.99 -0.91 -17.53
CA LYS A 434 -12.80 -0.22 -18.08
C LYS A 434 -11.75 -1.22 -18.59
N MET A 435 -11.70 -2.38 -17.94
CA MET A 435 -10.85 -3.51 -18.30
C MET A 435 -11.62 -4.81 -18.09
N ALA A 436 -11.22 -5.85 -18.81
CA ALA A 436 -11.84 -7.16 -18.63
C ALA A 436 -11.39 -7.77 -17.28
N VAL A 437 -12.37 -8.21 -16.49
CA VAL A 437 -12.20 -8.66 -15.10
C VAL A 437 -13.03 -9.91 -14.85
N SER A 438 -12.54 -10.77 -13.97
CA SER A 438 -13.22 -11.96 -13.46
C SER A 438 -12.48 -12.47 -12.22
N ASP A 439 -13.08 -13.39 -11.47
CA ASP A 439 -12.43 -14.17 -10.40
C ASP A 439 -11.01 -14.63 -10.79
N LYS A 440 -10.88 -15.39 -11.89
CA LYS A 440 -9.58 -15.85 -12.40
C LYS A 440 -8.57 -14.73 -12.66
N ARG A 441 -9.03 -13.54 -13.07
CA ARG A 441 -8.15 -12.39 -13.34
C ARG A 441 -7.75 -11.67 -12.06
N LEU A 442 -8.65 -11.56 -11.08
CA LEU A 442 -8.33 -11.07 -9.74
C LEU A 442 -7.26 -11.96 -9.11
N SER A 443 -7.45 -13.28 -9.11
CA SER A 443 -6.46 -14.23 -8.59
C SER A 443 -5.12 -14.11 -9.30
N LYS A 444 -5.11 -13.93 -10.63
CA LYS A 444 -3.87 -13.67 -11.37
C LYS A 444 -3.22 -12.34 -10.96
N GLN A 445 -3.99 -11.26 -10.85
CA GLN A 445 -3.48 -9.97 -10.43
C GLN A 445 -2.89 -10.04 -9.01
N TRP A 446 -3.52 -10.79 -8.11
CA TRP A 446 -3.04 -10.98 -6.74
C TRP A 446 -1.64 -11.60 -6.68
N THR A 447 -1.30 -12.52 -7.61
CA THR A 447 0.05 -13.10 -7.68
C THR A 447 1.15 -12.08 -8.03
N LEU A 448 0.78 -10.91 -8.55
CA LEU A 448 1.71 -9.82 -8.85
C LEU A 448 1.87 -8.85 -7.68
N VAL A 449 1.02 -8.94 -6.66
CA VAL A 449 1.05 -8.06 -5.47
C VAL A 449 2.19 -8.48 -4.55
N GLU A 450 3.05 -7.54 -4.19
CA GLU A 450 4.21 -7.78 -3.32
C GLU A 450 3.78 -8.32 -1.96
N ALA A 451 4.41 -9.42 -1.50
CA ALA A 451 4.03 -10.19 -0.31
C ALA A 451 4.03 -9.39 1.00
#